data_AF-A0A2E3IE80-F1
#
_entry.id   AF-A0A2E3IE80-F1
#
_cell.length_a   1.000
_cell.length_b   1.000
_cell.length_c   1.000
_cell.angle_alpha   90.00
_cell.angle_beta   90.00
_cell.angle_gamma   90.00
#
_symmetry.space_group_name_H-M   'P 1'
#
loop_
_entity.id
_entity.type
_entity.pdbx_description
1 polymer ?
#
loop_
_entity_poly.entity_id
_entity_poly.type
_entity_poly.pdbx_seq_one_letter_code
_entity_poly.pdbx_strand_id
1 'polypeptide(L)' 'MNETLTNFRQAVADSTDLQEKVKAGADLVALGKESGFEFTQEELETGWEELQESDEGLTDFEL' A
#
# COMPACT_ATOMS: atom_id res chain seq x y z
N MET A 1 -7.17 9.46 3.79
CA MET A 1 -6.78 8.03 3.80
C MET A 1 -7.85 7.11 4.43
N ASN A 2 -8.24 6.04 3.71
CA ASN A 2 -9.14 4.98 4.18
C ASN A 2 -8.40 4.05 5.17
N GLU A 3 -9.03 3.69 6.29
CA GLU A 3 -8.42 2.88 7.37
C GLU A 3 -7.84 1.55 6.84
N THR A 4 -8.51 0.95 5.85
CA THR A 4 -8.06 -0.28 5.20
C THR A 4 -6.70 -0.12 4.50
N LEU A 5 -6.48 0.98 3.79
CA LEU A 5 -5.23 1.25 3.08
C LEU A 5 -4.08 1.52 4.04
N THR A 6 -4.34 2.23 5.14
CA THR A 6 -3.35 2.46 6.20
C THR A 6 -2.90 1.13 6.80
N ASN A 7 -3.85 0.25 7.12
CA ASN A 7 -3.53 -1.08 7.66
C ASN A 7 -2.80 -1.96 6.63
N PHE A 8 -3.21 -1.92 5.36
CA PHE A 8 -2.51 -2.64 4.29
C PHE A 8 -1.06 -2.17 4.16
N ARG A 9 -0.82 -0.86 4.15
CA ARG A 9 0.54 -0.30 4.10
C ARG A 9 1.36 -0.73 5.31
N GLN A 10 0.78 -0.72 6.52
CA GLN A 10 1.47 -1.23 7.71
C GLN A 10 1.81 -2.71 7.57
N ALA A 11 0.89 -3.53 7.04
CA ALA A 11 1.15 -4.93 6.78
C ALA A 11 2.26 -5.13 5.74
N VAL A 12 2.29 -4.32 4.68
CA VAL A 12 3.39 -4.31 3.70
C VAL A 12 4.69 -3.89 4.38
N ALA A 13 4.70 -2.88 5.25
CA ALA A 13 5.89 -2.45 5.96
C ALA A 13 6.41 -3.51 6.95
N ASP A 14 5.52 -4.27 7.59
CA ASP A 14 5.85 -5.29 8.58
C ASP A 14 6.24 -6.64 7.96
N SER A 15 5.74 -6.95 6.75
CA SER A 15 5.93 -8.26 6.10
C SER A 15 6.85 -8.20 4.89
N THR A 16 8.00 -8.86 4.99
CA THR A 16 8.98 -8.95 3.88
C THR A 16 8.39 -9.58 2.62
N ASP A 17 7.53 -10.61 2.72
CA ASP A 17 6.86 -11.23 1.57
C ASP A 17 6.01 -10.21 0.80
N LEU A 18 5.27 -9.38 1.53
CA LEU A 18 4.45 -8.34 0.92
C LEU A 18 5.33 -7.26 0.28
N GLN A 19 6.42 -6.85 0.94
CA GLN A 19 7.38 -5.91 0.33
C GLN A 19 7.96 -6.45 -0.98
N GLU A 20 8.37 -7.72 -1.02
CA GLU A 20 8.92 -8.34 -2.22
C GLU A 20 7.88 -8.41 -3.35
N LYS A 21 6.62 -8.76 -3.03
CA LYS A 21 5.53 -8.75 -4.00
C LYS A 21 5.23 -7.35 -4.53
N VAL A 22 5.18 -6.34 -3.66
CA VAL A 22 5.02 -4.93 -4.07
C VAL A 22 6.18 -4.50 -4.97
N LYS A 23 7.43 -4.82 -4.60
CA LYS A 23 8.63 -4.52 -5.41
C LYS A 23 8.67 -5.24 -6.75
N ALA A 24 8.10 -6.45 -6.81
CA ALA A 24 7.95 -7.19 -8.05
C ALA A 24 6.88 -6.61 -9.00
N GLY A 25 6.17 -5.55 -8.57
CA GLY A 25 5.08 -4.94 -9.34
C GLY A 25 3.79 -5.75 -9.27
N ALA A 26 3.56 -6.48 -8.18
CA ALA A 26 2.27 -7.14 -7.95
C ALA A 26 1.15 -6.10 -7.85
N ASP A 27 -0.04 -6.48 -8.31
CA ASP A 27 -1.22 -5.65 -8.20
C ASP A 27 -1.58 -5.43 -6.73
N LEU A 28 -1.51 -4.18 -6.26
CA LEU A 28 -1.71 -3.84 -4.85
C LEU A 28 -3.14 -4.13 -4.39
N VAL A 29 -4.13 -4.02 -5.28
CA VAL A 29 -5.54 -4.35 -4.97
C VAL A 29 -5.69 -5.84 -4.77
N ALA A 30 -5.10 -6.66 -5.64
CA ALA A 30 -5.09 -8.12 -5.49
C ALA A 30 -4.30 -8.56 -4.24
N LEU A 31 -3.15 -7.92 -3.98
CA LEU A 31 -2.31 -8.22 -2.83
C LEU A 31 -2.98 -7.84 -1.51
N GLY A 32 -3.66 -6.68 -1.48
CA GLY A 32 -4.51 -6.26 -0.39
C GLY A 32 -5.57 -7.32 -0.11
N LYS A 33 -6.30 -7.74 -1.15
CA LYS A 33 -7.37 -8.72 -1.02
C LYS A 33 -6.87 -10.09 -0.53
N GLU A 34 -5.73 -10.56 -1.03
CA GLU A 34 -5.05 -11.77 -0.53
C GLU A 34 -4.68 -11.66 0.96
N SER A 35 -4.31 -10.46 1.39
CA SER A 35 -3.93 -10.13 2.77
C SER A 35 -5.13 -9.79 3.68
N GLY A 36 -6.36 -9.80 3.15
CA GLY A 36 -7.58 -9.48 3.91
C GLY A 36 -7.98 -8.00 3.92
N PHE A 37 -7.34 -7.18 3.09
CA PHE A 37 -7.63 -5.76 2.90
C PHE A 37 -8.42 -5.55 1.61
N GLU A 38 -9.67 -5.10 1.73
CA GLU A 38 -10.53 -4.87 0.57
C GLU A 38 -10.63 -3.37 0.27
N PHE A 39 -10.04 -2.94 -0.83
CA PHE A 39 -10.08 -1.57 -1.33
C PHE A 39 -10.08 -1.58 -2.86
N THR A 40 -10.60 -0.52 -3.46
CA THR A 40 -10.61 -0.35 -4.91
C THR A 40 -9.32 0.31 -5.43
N GLN A 41 -9.10 0.24 -6.74
CA GLN A 41 -7.99 0.95 -7.38
C GLN A 41 -8.12 2.47 -7.21
N GLU A 42 -9.32 3.03 -7.29
CA GLU A 42 -9.56 4.47 -7.08
C GLU A 42 -9.19 4.90 -5.64
N GLU A 43 -9.54 4.08 -4.66
CA GLU A 43 -9.15 4.31 -3.26
C GLU A 43 -7.64 4.18 -3.06
N LEU A 44 -7.02 3.17 -3.69
CA LEU A 44 -5.57 2.99 -3.67
C LEU A 44 -4.88 4.23 -4.24
N GLU A 45 -5.26 4.69 -5.43
CA GLU A 45 -4.67 5.86 -6.10
C GLU A 45 -4.86 7.11 -5.27
N THR A 46 -6.08 7.40 -4.81
CA THR A 46 -6.37 8.54 -3.95
C THR A 46 -5.55 8.48 -2.65
N GLY A 47 -5.47 7.31 -2.01
CA GLY A 47 -4.73 7.12 -0.77
C GLY A 47 -3.21 7.19 -0.94
N TRP A 48 -2.68 6.80 -2.10
CA TRP A 48 -1.26 6.91 -2.43
C TRP A 48 -0.86 8.31 -2.86
N GLU A 49 -1.71 9.03 -3.61
CA GLU A 49 -1.50 10.43 -3.96
C GLU A 49 -1.48 11.31 -2.70
N GLU A 50 -2.46 11.15 -1.81
CA GLU A 50 -2.47 11.87 -0.52
C GLU A 50 -1.19 11.61 0.30
N LEU A 51 -0.63 10.38 0.23
CA LEU A 51 0.62 10.03 0.89
C LEU A 51 1.87 10.60 0.23
N GLN A 52 1.86 10.77 -1.10
CA GLN A 52 2.94 11.40 -1.84
C GLN A 52 2.99 12.92 -1.60
N GLU A 53 1.83 13.52 -1.36
CA GLU A 53 1.70 14.94 -1.03
C GLU A 53 1.96 15.23 0.46
N SER A 54 1.74 14.26 1.35
CA SER A 54 2.14 14.36 2.76
C SER A 54 3.65 14.07 2.92
N ASP A 55 4.40 15.09 3.36
CA ASP A 55 5.86 15.09 3.63
C ASP A 55 6.38 13.94 4.54
N GLU A 56 5.48 13.14 5.15
CA GLU A 56 5.76 11.97 5.98
C GLU A 56 5.72 10.61 5.22
N GLY A 57 5.37 10.58 3.94
CA GLY A 57 4.89 9.36 3.28
C GLY A 57 5.88 8.54 2.44
N LEU A 58 6.94 9.12 1.88
CA LEU A 58 7.70 8.45 0.79
C LEU A 58 9.20 8.28 1.00
N THR A 59 9.77 8.79 2.08
CA THR A 59 11.22 8.67 2.32
C THR A 59 11.69 7.26 2.67
N ASP A 60 10.79 6.29 2.90
CA ASP A 60 11.15 4.93 3.33
C ASP A 60 10.85 3.82 2.30
N PHE A 61 10.18 4.14 1.19
CA PHE A 61 9.97 3.19 0.09
C PHE A 61 10.74 3.68 -1.13
N GLU A 62 12.07 3.62 -1.06
CA GLU A 62 12.88 3.53 -2.28
C GLU A 62 12.58 2.17 -2.93
N LEU A 63 11.72 2.22 -3.96
CA LEU A 63 11.33 1.11 -4.82
C LEU A 63 12.32 1.01 -6.00
#